data_AF-A0A5B1CT05-F1
#
_entry.id   AF-A0A5B1CT05-F1
#
_cell.length_a   1.000
_cell.length_b   1.000
_cell.length_c   1.000
_cell.angle_alpha   90.00
_cell.angle_beta   90.00
_cell.angle_gamma   90.00
#
_symmetry.space_group_name_H-M   'P 1'
#
loop_
_entity.id
_entity.type
_entity.pdbx_description
1 polymer ?
#
loop_
_entity_poly.entity_id
_entity_poly.type
_entity_poly.pdbx_seq_one_letter_code
_entity_poly.pdbx_strand_id
1 'polypeptide(L)'
;MGVAVLVVASITAGLSIYARKTPLVETTKFWGPETITALQLGERIQLFPRGGDDFPRVELTTTPGLGHLRRALLDERNFDWDSVESESVASLWTADQNASDDAEAKEVPSSVQLRLTDPTAHRFDTVEIDIDLAGGWVGPSDGSQRVRINDYVQPKLRNYFKTVVNFKQRRYDDRD
;
A
#
# COMPACT_ATOMS: atom_id res chain seq x y z
N MET A 1 46.35 5.01 24.52
CA MET A 1 45.85 5.70 23.30
C MET A 1 44.98 4.82 22.39
N GLY A 2 45.14 3.48 22.34
CA GLY A 2 44.34 2.62 21.42
C GLY A 2 42.89 2.33 21.85
N VAL A 3 42.58 2.33 23.15
CA VAL A 3 41.24 1.97 23.66
C VAL A 3 40.20 3.07 23.40
N ALA A 4 40.61 4.34 23.49
CA ALA A 4 39.72 5.48 23.24
C ALA A 4 39.22 5.55 21.79
N VAL A 5 40.05 5.14 20.81
CA VAL A 5 39.69 5.15 19.39
C VAL A 5 38.65 4.06 19.07
N LEU A 6 38.76 2.88 19.70
CA LEU A 6 37.82 1.77 19.52
C LEU A 6 36.42 2.07 20.07
N VAL A 7 36.33 2.76 21.21
CA VAL A 7 35.05 3.17 21.80
C VAL A 7 34.36 4.21 20.93
N VAL A 8 35.10 5.22 20.43
CA VAL A 8 34.55 6.26 19.55
C VAL A 8 34.11 5.68 18.20
N ALA A 9 34.85 4.74 17.62
CA ALA A 9 34.48 4.05 16.39
C ALA A 9 33.22 3.19 16.54
N SER A 10 33.04 2.55 17.69
CA SER A 10 31.85 1.74 17.98
C SER A 10 30.60 2.61 18.16
N ILE A 11 30.74 3.78 18.80
CA ILE A 11 29.65 4.74 19.00
C ILE A 11 29.24 5.40 17.66
N THR A 12 30.20 5.75 16.80
CA THR A 12 29.89 6.29 15.46
C THR A 12 29.26 5.25 14.55
N ALA A 13 29.67 3.97 14.63
CA ALA A 13 28.99 2.89 13.91
C ALA A 13 27.55 2.68 14.42
N GLY A 14 27.33 2.69 15.74
CA GLY A 14 26.01 2.58 16.35
C GLY A 14 25.07 3.72 15.95
N LEU A 15 25.55 4.97 15.96
CA LEU A 15 24.80 6.13 15.50
C LEU A 15 24.51 6.10 14.00
N SER A 16 25.44 5.61 13.17
CA SER A 16 25.24 5.48 11.73
C SER A 16 24.19 4.41 11.37
N ILE A 17 24.10 3.34 12.17
CA ILE A 17 23.07 2.30 12.02
C ILE A 17 21.71 2.82 12.52
N TYR A 18 21.67 3.56 13.64
CA TYR A 18 20.44 4.18 14.14
C TYR A 18 19.88 5.22 13.15
N ALA A 19 20.75 6.02 12.52
CA ALA A 19 20.36 6.97 11.47
C ALA A 19 19.92 6.31 10.15
N ARG A 20 20.23 5.01 9.94
CA ARG A 20 19.84 4.23 8.75
C ARG A 20 18.64 3.31 8.98
N LYS A 21 18.14 3.18 10.21
CA LYS A 21 16.85 2.54 10.43
C LYS A 21 15.80 3.41 9.74
N THR A 22 15.31 2.92 8.60
CA THR A 22 14.09 3.44 8.01
C THR A 22 13.09 3.50 9.15
N PRO A 23 12.55 4.67 9.50
CA PRO A 23 11.62 4.74 10.60
C PRO A 23 10.45 3.85 10.17
N LEU A 24 10.25 2.78 10.93
CA LEU A 24 9.19 1.77 10.80
C LEU A 24 8.41 1.68 12.13
N VAL A 25 8.58 2.65 13.03
CA VAL A 25 7.85 2.76 14.29
C VAL A 25 6.35 2.98 14.06
N GLU A 26 5.94 4.08 13.42
CA GLU A 26 4.54 4.41 13.14
C GLU A 26 3.90 3.44 12.15
N THR A 27 4.61 3.06 11.09
CA THR A 27 4.09 2.10 10.10
C THR A 27 3.90 0.72 10.72
N THR A 28 4.80 0.26 11.60
CA THR A 28 4.58 -1.02 12.31
C THR A 28 3.45 -0.91 13.33
N LYS A 29 3.31 0.23 14.00
CA LYS A 29 2.21 0.48 14.96
C LYS A 29 0.85 0.50 14.26
N PHE A 30 0.78 1.15 13.10
CA PHE A 30 -0.43 1.26 12.29
C PHE A 30 -0.81 -0.09 11.66
N TRP A 31 0.11 -0.74 10.95
CA TRP A 31 -0.20 -1.97 10.22
C TRP A 31 -0.25 -3.22 11.09
N GLY A 32 0.49 -3.23 12.19
CA GLY A 32 0.75 -4.43 12.97
C GLY A 32 1.78 -5.35 12.31
N PRO A 33 2.38 -6.28 13.09
CA PRO A 33 3.48 -7.13 12.62
C PRO A 33 3.08 -8.07 11.48
N GLU A 34 1.82 -8.52 11.46
CA GLU A 34 1.31 -9.43 10.45
C GLU A 34 1.23 -8.77 9.07
N THR A 35 0.61 -7.60 8.98
CA THR A 35 0.50 -6.84 7.74
C THR A 35 1.88 -6.39 7.22
N ILE A 36 2.80 -6.01 8.11
CA ILE A 36 4.20 -5.72 7.72
C ILE A 36 4.84 -6.95 7.10
N THR A 37 4.67 -8.12 7.72
CA THR A 37 5.20 -9.39 7.21
C THR A 37 4.58 -9.71 5.84
N ALA A 38 3.27 -9.54 5.69
CA ALA A 38 2.57 -9.74 4.43
C ALA A 38 3.10 -8.82 3.32
N LEU A 39 3.28 -7.53 3.62
CA LEU A 39 3.82 -6.54 2.67
C LEU A 39 5.27 -6.86 2.26
N GLN A 40 6.09 -7.39 3.17
CA GLN A 40 7.48 -7.73 2.91
C GLN A 40 7.66 -9.07 2.19
N LEU A 41 6.90 -10.09 2.59
CA LEU A 41 7.15 -11.50 2.24
C LEU A 41 6.04 -12.13 1.41
N GLY A 42 4.90 -11.46 1.24
CA GLY A 42 3.73 -12.03 0.60
C GLY A 42 4.03 -12.48 -0.82
N GLU A 43 3.83 -13.77 -1.06
CA GLU A 43 4.12 -14.39 -2.35
C GLU A 43 3.14 -13.89 -3.41
N ARG A 44 1.85 -13.80 -3.06
CA ARG A 44 0.80 -13.39 -3.99
C ARG A 44 0.09 -12.12 -3.55
N ILE A 45 -0.03 -11.18 -4.47
CA ILE A 45 -0.74 -9.91 -4.26
C ILE A 45 -1.78 -9.75 -5.37
N GLN A 46 -3.01 -9.45 -4.95
CA GLN A 46 -4.16 -9.37 -5.84
C GLN A 46 -4.94 -8.09 -5.58
N LEU A 47 -5.42 -7.48 -6.65
CA LEU A 47 -6.27 -6.31 -6.64
C LEU A 47 -7.71 -6.70 -6.85
N PHE A 48 -8.60 -6.19 -6.01
CA PHE A 48 -10.05 -6.33 -6.11
C PHE A 48 -10.68 -4.94 -6.26
N PRO A 49 -11.71 -4.78 -7.12
CA PRO A 49 -12.49 -3.56 -7.17
C PRO A 49 -13.29 -3.38 -5.88
N ARG A 50 -13.45 -2.12 -5.43
CA ARG A 50 -14.28 -1.73 -4.30
C ARG A 50 -15.02 -0.42 -4.61
N GLY A 51 -15.90 0.01 -3.71
CA GLY A 51 -16.60 1.30 -3.85
C GLY A 51 -17.44 1.50 -5.11
N GLY A 52 -17.91 0.43 -5.72
CA GLY A 52 -18.71 0.48 -6.94
C GLY A 52 -17.89 0.47 -8.23
N ASP A 53 -16.56 0.39 -8.15
CA ASP A 53 -15.70 0.18 -9.32
C ASP A 53 -15.99 -1.20 -9.93
N ASP A 54 -15.87 -1.29 -11.27
CA ASP A 54 -16.06 -2.54 -11.99
C ASP A 54 -14.84 -2.84 -12.87
N PHE A 55 -14.00 -3.77 -12.41
CA PHE A 55 -12.90 -4.33 -13.17
C PHE A 55 -12.58 -5.75 -12.69
N PRO A 56 -12.07 -6.64 -13.57
CA PRO A 56 -11.75 -8.01 -13.17
C PRO A 56 -10.60 -8.01 -12.16
N ARG A 57 -10.64 -8.95 -11.21
CA ARG A 57 -9.55 -9.19 -10.25
C ARG A 57 -8.18 -9.23 -10.95
N VAL A 58 -7.20 -8.51 -10.41
CA VAL A 58 -5.85 -8.43 -10.98
C VAL A 58 -4.79 -9.00 -10.03
N GLU A 59 -4.30 -10.22 -10.25
CA GLU A 59 -2.97 -10.44 -10.84
C GLU A 59 -1.75 -9.52 -10.57
N LEU A 60 -1.44 -8.99 -9.36
CA LEU A 60 -0.32 -8.03 -9.19
C LEU A 60 1.06 -8.68 -8.99
N THR A 61 1.14 -9.95 -8.62
CA THR A 61 2.41 -10.62 -8.27
C THR A 61 3.51 -10.49 -9.33
N THR A 62 3.13 -10.54 -10.61
CA THR A 62 4.06 -10.46 -11.74
C THR A 62 4.05 -9.09 -12.42
N THR A 63 3.39 -8.07 -11.87
CA THR A 63 3.31 -6.76 -12.50
C THR A 63 4.55 -5.93 -12.20
N PRO A 64 5.13 -5.24 -13.20
CA PRO A 64 6.18 -4.25 -12.97
C PRO A 64 5.73 -3.22 -11.93
N GLY A 65 6.62 -2.81 -11.03
CA GLY A 65 6.33 -1.79 -10.02
C GLY A 65 5.76 -2.30 -8.69
N LEU A 66 5.54 -3.62 -8.53
CA LEU A 66 5.08 -4.18 -7.24
C LEU A 66 6.03 -3.86 -6.07
N GLY A 67 7.34 -3.85 -6.32
CA GLY A 67 8.33 -3.43 -5.31
C GLY A 67 8.14 -1.97 -4.88
N HIS A 68 7.74 -1.09 -5.81
CA HIS A 68 7.40 0.30 -5.48
C HIS A 68 6.11 0.39 -4.69
N LEU A 69 5.08 -0.40 -5.02
CA LEU A 69 3.85 -0.47 -4.24
C LEU A 69 4.12 -0.91 -2.80
N ARG A 70 4.87 -2.01 -2.61
CA ARG A 70 5.27 -2.48 -1.27
C ARG A 70 6.02 -1.40 -0.51
N ARG A 71 6.99 -0.75 -1.15
CA ARG A 71 7.72 0.35 -0.52
C ARG A 71 6.83 1.53 -0.22
N ALA A 72 5.85 1.83 -1.07
CA ALA A 72 4.89 2.91 -0.86
C ALA A 72 4.09 2.69 0.42
N LEU A 73 3.68 1.45 0.68
CA LEU A 73 2.89 1.06 1.85
C LEU A 73 3.73 0.81 3.13
N LEU A 74 5.06 0.65 2.99
CA LEU A 74 5.98 0.37 4.11
C LEU A 74 6.82 1.56 4.54
N ASP A 75 7.03 2.59 3.71
CA ASP A 75 7.89 3.72 4.08
C ASP A 75 7.08 4.77 4.83
N GLU A 76 7.45 5.04 6.08
CA GLU A 76 6.72 5.97 6.94
C GLU A 76 6.55 7.36 6.38
N ARG A 77 7.51 7.80 5.57
CA ARG A 77 7.51 9.15 5.01
C ARG A 77 6.41 9.35 3.98
N ASN A 78 5.73 8.28 3.56
CA ASN A 78 4.66 8.34 2.57
C ASN A 78 3.29 8.64 3.17
N PHE A 79 3.17 8.62 4.49
CA PHE A 79 1.92 8.84 5.20
C PHE A 79 1.94 10.18 5.93
N ASP A 80 0.76 10.77 6.05
CA ASP A 80 0.50 11.89 6.93
C ASP A 80 0.01 11.34 8.28
N TRP A 81 0.93 11.14 9.22
CA TRP A 81 0.62 10.49 10.51
C TRP A 81 -0.31 11.31 11.41
N ASP A 82 -0.45 12.61 11.15
CA ASP A 82 -1.40 13.46 11.88
C ASP A 82 -2.86 13.25 11.42
N SER A 83 -3.06 12.50 10.32
CA SER A 83 -4.38 12.18 9.75
C SER A 83 -4.94 10.83 10.20
N VAL A 84 -4.32 10.14 11.16
CA VAL A 84 -4.79 8.80 11.57
C VAL A 84 -6.17 8.90 12.23
N GLU A 85 -7.12 8.13 11.70
CA GLU A 85 -8.50 8.07 12.18
C GLU A 85 -8.89 6.62 12.50
N SER A 86 -9.76 6.41 13.48
CA SER A 86 -10.26 5.08 13.88
C SER A 86 -11.44 4.58 13.03
N GLU A 87 -11.60 5.12 11.82
CA GLU A 87 -12.64 4.74 10.87
C GLU A 87 -12.06 3.87 9.75
N SER A 88 -12.91 3.06 9.14
CA SER A 88 -12.52 2.25 7.99
C SER A 88 -12.32 3.12 6.73
N VAL A 89 -11.47 2.66 5.82
CA VAL A 89 -11.40 3.23 4.46
C VAL A 89 -12.72 2.98 3.72
N ALA A 90 -13.36 1.83 3.99
CA ALA A 90 -14.62 1.45 3.37
C ALA A 90 -15.77 2.44 3.64
N SER A 91 -15.74 3.23 4.72
CA SER A 91 -16.76 4.25 4.98
C SER A 91 -16.68 5.44 4.02
N LEU A 92 -15.55 5.63 3.33
CA LEU A 92 -15.37 6.67 2.33
C LEU A 92 -15.91 6.28 0.96
N TRP A 93 -16.17 4.98 0.75
CA TRP A 93 -16.64 4.46 -0.53
C TRP A 93 -18.12 4.84 -0.73
N THR A 94 -18.34 5.91 -1.48
CA THR A 94 -19.70 6.32 -1.87
C THR A 94 -20.00 5.85 -3.27
N ALA A 95 -21.23 5.38 -3.50
CA ALA A 95 -21.69 4.96 -4.83
C ALA A 95 -21.61 6.09 -5.88
N ASP A 96 -21.59 7.35 -5.43
CA ASP A 96 -21.47 8.54 -6.28
C ASP A 96 -20.05 8.81 -6.80
N GLN A 97 -19.00 8.16 -6.28
CA GLN A 97 -17.63 8.36 -6.81
C GLN A 97 -17.52 7.94 -8.28
N ASN A 98 -18.39 7.03 -8.73
CA ASN A 98 -18.44 6.55 -10.12
C ASN A 98 -19.49 7.27 -10.98
N ALA A 99 -20.22 8.23 -10.42
CA ALA A 99 -21.21 9.04 -11.14
C ALA A 99 -20.61 10.29 -11.82
N SER A 100 -19.27 10.41 -11.84
CA SER A 100 -18.63 11.48 -12.61
C SER A 100 -18.77 11.21 -14.12
N ASP A 101 -19.41 12.14 -14.83
CA ASP A 101 -19.54 12.15 -16.31
C ASP A 101 -18.20 12.40 -17.02
N ASP A 102 -17.12 12.63 -16.26
CA ASP A 102 -15.77 12.77 -16.78
C ASP A 102 -15.20 11.42 -17.24
N ALA A 103 -14.90 11.31 -18.54
CA ALA A 103 -14.35 10.10 -19.14
C ALA A 103 -13.00 9.69 -18.50
N GLU A 104 -12.20 10.66 -18.02
CA GLU A 104 -10.94 10.38 -17.32
C GLU A 104 -11.15 9.82 -15.90
N ALA A 105 -12.26 10.15 -15.25
CA ALA A 105 -12.60 9.62 -13.92
C ALA A 105 -13.00 8.14 -13.99
N LYS A 106 -13.63 7.70 -15.09
CA LYS A 106 -13.97 6.28 -15.34
C LYS A 106 -12.76 5.38 -15.62
N GLU A 107 -11.64 5.95 -16.08
CA GLU A 107 -10.44 5.16 -16.40
C GLU A 107 -9.56 4.85 -15.18
N VAL A 108 -9.81 5.47 -14.03
CA VAL A 108 -8.99 5.27 -12.83
C VAL A 108 -9.87 4.70 -11.74
N PRO A 109 -9.54 3.53 -11.17
CA PRO A 109 -10.31 3.02 -10.05
C PRO A 109 -10.28 4.05 -8.91
N SER A 110 -11.46 4.32 -8.35
CA SER A 110 -11.64 5.21 -7.21
C SER A 110 -11.24 4.49 -5.91
N SER A 111 -11.52 3.19 -5.82
CA SER A 111 -11.42 2.41 -4.61
C SER A 111 -10.97 0.98 -4.90
N VAL A 112 -9.91 0.53 -4.23
CA VAL A 112 -9.34 -0.80 -4.45
C VAL A 112 -9.03 -1.51 -3.14
N GLN A 113 -9.09 -2.83 -3.16
CA GLN A 113 -8.58 -3.67 -2.08
C GLN A 113 -7.41 -4.51 -2.58
N LEU A 114 -6.32 -4.51 -1.81
CA LEU A 114 -5.21 -5.42 -1.97
C LEU A 114 -5.41 -6.63 -1.06
N ARG A 115 -5.27 -7.83 -1.61
CA ARG A 115 -5.21 -9.07 -0.84
C ARG A 115 -3.82 -9.68 -0.99
N LEU A 116 -3.17 -9.92 0.14
CA LEU A 116 -1.86 -10.54 0.24
C LEU A 116 -2.01 -11.94 0.82
N THR A 117 -1.40 -12.93 0.16
CA THR A 117 -1.41 -14.33 0.58
C THR A 117 -0.05 -14.98 0.41
N ASP A 118 0.21 -16.01 1.20
CA ASP A 118 1.44 -16.81 1.16
C ASP A 118 1.10 -18.30 1.09
N PRO A 119 0.57 -18.77 -0.06
CA PRO A 119 0.01 -20.11 -0.19
C PRO A 119 1.04 -21.24 -0.07
N THR A 120 2.34 -20.94 -0.23
CA THR A 120 3.39 -21.96 -0.16
C THR A 120 3.99 -22.07 1.23
N ALA A 121 4.38 -20.93 1.83
CA ALA A 121 5.14 -20.92 3.08
C ALA A 121 4.27 -20.63 4.32
N HIS A 122 3.01 -20.20 4.15
CA HIS A 122 2.04 -19.94 5.22
C HIS A 122 2.61 -19.13 6.40
N ARG A 123 3.43 -18.12 6.10
CA ARG A 123 4.12 -17.32 7.14
C ARG A 123 3.22 -16.31 7.84
N PHE A 124 2.05 -16.00 7.27
CA PHE A 124 1.06 -15.06 7.79
C PHE A 124 -0.33 -15.43 7.22
N ASP A 125 -1.42 -15.00 7.87
CA ASP A 125 -2.78 -15.25 7.39
C ASP A 125 -3.12 -14.34 6.19
N THR A 126 -4.31 -14.47 5.61
CA THR A 126 -4.69 -13.57 4.51
C THR A 126 -4.83 -12.15 5.03
N VAL A 127 -4.02 -11.23 4.49
CA VAL A 127 -4.06 -9.81 4.84
C VAL A 127 -4.78 -9.05 3.72
N GLU A 128 -5.73 -8.21 4.11
CA GLU A 128 -6.44 -7.32 3.20
C GLU A 128 -6.20 -5.86 3.59
N ILE A 129 -5.91 -5.04 2.58
CA ILE A 129 -5.65 -3.60 2.72
C ILE A 129 -6.61 -2.88 1.79
N ASP A 130 -7.38 -1.96 2.36
CA ASP A 130 -8.30 -1.10 1.62
C ASP A 130 -7.63 0.23 1.28
N ILE A 131 -7.85 0.71 0.07
CA ILE A 131 -7.29 1.96 -0.44
C ILE A 131 -8.38 2.75 -1.18
N ASP A 132 -8.62 3.97 -0.72
CA ASP A 132 -9.36 4.99 -1.46
C ASP A 132 -8.35 5.85 -2.23
N LEU A 133 -8.35 5.71 -3.55
CA LEU A 133 -7.43 6.41 -4.45
C LEU A 133 -7.87 7.85 -4.73
N ALA A 134 -9.15 8.18 -4.51
CA ALA A 134 -9.67 9.53 -4.69
C ALA A 134 -9.16 10.47 -3.58
N GLY A 135 -9.37 10.11 -2.31
CA GLY A 135 -8.92 10.87 -1.15
C GLY A 135 -7.49 10.55 -0.70
N GLY A 136 -6.93 9.43 -1.17
CA GLY A 136 -5.60 8.96 -0.79
C GLY A 136 -5.57 8.29 0.57
N TRP A 137 -6.68 7.69 1.01
CA TRP A 137 -6.77 6.99 2.30
C TRP A 137 -6.41 5.52 2.16
N VAL A 138 -5.77 4.98 3.19
CA VAL A 138 -5.34 3.58 3.21
C VAL A 138 -5.40 3.03 4.62
N GLY A 139 -5.72 1.74 4.74
CA GLY A 139 -5.87 1.10 6.03
C GLY A 139 -6.17 -0.40 5.91
N PRO A 140 -6.09 -1.13 7.03
CA PRO A 140 -6.48 -2.53 7.07
C PRO A 140 -7.97 -2.69 6.75
N SER A 141 -8.34 -3.75 6.04
CA SER A 141 -9.75 -4.03 5.69
C SER A 141 -10.58 -4.51 6.88
N ASP A 142 -9.98 -4.72 8.06
CA ASP A 142 -10.70 -4.99 9.30
C ASP A 142 -11.47 -3.77 9.83
N GLY A 143 -11.24 -2.60 9.22
CA GLY A 143 -11.92 -1.35 9.54
C GLY A 143 -11.46 -0.68 10.82
N SER A 144 -10.33 -1.11 11.39
CA SER A 144 -9.82 -0.59 12.66
C SER A 144 -9.33 0.86 12.59
N GLN A 145 -8.77 1.28 11.45
CA GLN A 145 -8.18 2.60 11.27
C GLN A 145 -7.89 2.91 9.79
N ARG A 146 -7.66 4.19 9.50
CA ARG A 146 -7.17 4.71 8.22
C ARG A 146 -6.15 5.81 8.43
N VAL A 147 -5.29 5.99 7.44
CA VAL A 147 -4.31 7.09 7.38
C VAL A 147 -4.24 7.61 5.96
N ARG A 148 -3.95 8.89 5.79
CA ARG A 148 -3.78 9.51 4.48
C ARG A 148 -2.36 9.32 3.95
N ILE A 149 -2.26 9.01 2.68
CA ILE A 149 -1.02 9.03 1.90
C ILE A 149 -0.73 10.48 1.54
N ASN A 150 0.52 10.90 1.66
CA ASN A 150 0.90 12.27 1.35
C ASN A 150 0.73 12.61 -0.14
N ASP A 151 0.69 13.91 -0.41
CA ASP A 151 0.46 14.46 -1.76
C ASP A 151 1.54 14.08 -2.78
N TYR A 152 2.73 13.66 -2.31
CA TYR A 152 3.82 13.26 -3.19
C TYR A 152 3.67 11.82 -3.73
N VAL A 153 3.11 10.92 -2.90
CA VAL A 153 3.01 9.49 -3.21
C VAL A 153 1.63 9.13 -3.76
N GLN A 154 0.57 9.81 -3.30
CA GLN A 154 -0.80 9.62 -3.77
C GLN A 154 -0.91 9.58 -5.31
N PRO A 155 -0.41 10.57 -6.08
CA PRO A 155 -0.56 10.55 -7.54
C PRO A 155 0.18 9.39 -8.21
N LYS A 156 1.28 8.91 -7.60
CA LYS A 156 2.07 7.78 -8.12
C LYS A 156 1.32 6.47 -7.94
N LEU A 157 0.70 6.27 -6.79
CA LEU A 157 -0.14 5.10 -6.53
C LEU A 157 -1.36 5.09 -7.44
N ARG A 158 -2.05 6.23 -7.57
CA ARG A 158 -3.18 6.38 -8.50
C ARG A 158 -2.79 6.00 -9.93
N ASN A 159 -1.66 6.51 -10.41
CA ASN A 159 -1.16 6.18 -11.75
C ASN A 159 -0.74 4.70 -11.90
N TYR A 160 -0.15 4.10 -10.86
CA TYR A 160 0.19 2.68 -10.84
C TYR A 160 -1.07 1.82 -11.01
N PHE A 161 -2.11 2.06 -10.21
CA PHE A 161 -3.35 1.30 -10.29
C PHE A 161 -4.08 1.53 -11.63
N LYS A 162 -4.14 2.78 -12.13
CA LYS A 162 -4.63 3.09 -13.48
C LYS A 162 -3.95 2.21 -14.53
N THR A 163 -2.61 2.18 -14.51
CA THR A 163 -1.83 1.45 -15.51
C THR A 163 -2.09 -0.06 -15.47
N VAL A 164 -2.12 -0.63 -14.26
CA VAL A 164 -2.25 -2.08 -14.09
C VAL A 164 -3.67 -2.56 -14.42
N VAL A 165 -4.70 -1.82 -14.02
CA VAL A 165 -6.10 -2.13 -14.36
C VAL A 165 -6.32 -2.01 -15.86
N ASN A 166 -5.92 -0.90 -16.48
CA ASN A 166 -6.10 -0.68 -17.92
C ASN A 166 -5.38 -1.74 -18.77
N PHE A 167 -4.16 -2.12 -18.39
CA PHE A 167 -3.41 -3.14 -19.12
C PHE A 167 -4.08 -4.52 -19.08
N LYS A 168 -4.75 -4.83 -17.97
CA LYS A 168 -5.42 -6.12 -17.78
C LYS A 168 -6.80 -6.15 -18.40
N GLN A 169 -7.56 -5.05 -18.34
CA GLN A 169 -8.81 -4.90 -19.07
C GLN A 169 -8.61 -5.06 -20.58
N ARG A 170 -7.63 -4.36 -21.19
CA ARG A 170 -7.32 -4.54 -22.62
C ARG A 170 -7.05 -6.00 -23.01
N ARG A 171 -6.28 -6.73 -22.18
CA ARG A 171 -6.01 -8.15 -22.42
C ARG A 171 -7.23 -9.05 -22.20
N TYR A 172 -8.21 -8.61 -21.45
CA TYR A 172 -9.47 -9.31 -21.28
C TYR A 172 -10.36 -9.07 -22.50
N ASP A 173 -10.53 -7.82 -22.91
CA ASP A 173 -11.31 -7.41 -24.07
C ASP A 173 -10.79 -8.02 -25.39
N ASP A 174 -9.47 -8.17 -25.54
CA ASP A 174 -8.85 -8.80 -26.72
C ASP A 174 -9.05 -10.34 -26.80
N ARG A 175 -9.62 -10.98 -25.76
CA ARG A 175 -9.85 -12.44 -25.71
C ARG A 175 -11.27 -12.86 -26.05
N ASP A 176 -12.21 -11.92 -26.08
CA ASP A 176 -13.62 -12.12 -26.45
C ASP A 176 -13.89 -11.64 -27.90
#